data_AF-A0A421BFP8-F1
#
_entry.id   AF-A0A421BFP8-F1
#
_cell.length_a   1.000
_cell.length_b   1.000
_cell.length_c   1.000
_cell.angle_alpha   90.00
_cell.angle_beta   90.00
_cell.angle_gamma   90.00
#
_symmetry.space_group_name_H-M   'P 1'
#
loop_
_entity.id
_entity.type
_entity.pdbx_description
1 polymer ?
#
loop_
_entity_poly.entity_id
_entity_poly.type
_entity_poly.pdbx_seq_one_letter_code
_entity_poly.pdbx_strand_id
1 'polypeptide(L)' 'MAKYKVLTTFSTENNGKTYKADQKIEMKVSVADVINEQAKELHGQLFLERLDDSKEAESSEAEVKETSKE' A
#
# COMPACT_ATOMS: atom_id res chain seq x y z
N MET A 1 -5.92 -1.83 -16.25
CA MET A 1 -5.05 -1.97 -15.05
C MET A 1 -4.85 -0.58 -14.46
N ALA A 2 -4.40 -0.47 -13.21
CA ALA A 2 -4.12 0.83 -12.59
C ALA A 2 -2.74 0.80 -11.93
N LYS A 3 -2.10 1.97 -11.85
CA LYS A 3 -0.83 2.14 -11.16
C LYS A 3 -1.09 2.39 -9.68
N TYR A 4 -0.26 1.79 -8.85
CA TYR A 4 -0.31 1.91 -7.40
C TYR A 4 1.08 2.20 -6.85
N LYS A 5 1.17 3.00 -5.80
CA LYS A 5 2.35 3.18 -4.97
C LYS A 5 2.24 2.23 -3.78
N VAL A 6 3.30 1.46 -3.55
CA VAL A 6 3.40 0.58 -2.40
C VAL A 6 3.71 1.45 -1.17
N LEU A 7 2.82 1.45 -0.19
CA LEU A 7 2.98 2.21 1.06
C LEU A 7 3.82 1.43 2.07
N THR A 8 3.74 0.10 2.06
CA THR A 8 4.44 -0.77 2.99
C THR A 8 4.94 -2.00 2.25
N THR A 9 6.12 -2.51 2.58
CA THR A 9 6.66 -3.70 1.93
C THR A 9 5.76 -4.91 2.21
N PHE A 10 5.30 -5.59 1.16
CA PHE A 10 4.48 -6.80 1.27
C PHE A 10 4.85 -7.84 0.22
N SER A 11 4.53 -9.10 0.51
CA SER A 11 4.78 -10.22 -0.40
C SER A 11 3.45 -10.83 -0.81
N THR A 12 3.27 -11.11 -2.11
CA THR A 12 2.08 -11.83 -2.58
C THR A 12 2.38 -13.32 -2.76
N GLU A 13 1.58 -14.18 -2.15
CA GLU A 13 1.68 -15.63 -2.37
C GLU A 13 1.41 -16.02 -3.83
N ASN A 14 0.53 -15.28 -4.52
CA ASN A 14 0.09 -15.59 -5.88
C ASN A 14 1.20 -15.48 -6.94
N ASN A 15 2.35 -14.85 -6.63
CA ASN A 15 3.44 -14.72 -7.59
C ASN A 15 4.84 -14.84 -6.97
N GLY A 16 4.94 -15.02 -5.65
CA GLY A 16 6.21 -14.96 -4.92
C GLY A 16 6.94 -13.62 -5.08
N LYS A 17 6.23 -12.56 -5.51
CA LYS A 17 6.80 -11.23 -5.70
C LYS A 17 6.70 -10.44 -4.41
N THR A 18 7.84 -9.93 -3.97
CA THR A 18 7.92 -8.95 -2.89
C THR A 18 7.93 -7.55 -3.48
N TYR A 19 6.98 -6.75 -3.03
CA TYR A 19 6.83 -5.36 -3.38
C TYR A 19 7.42 -4.51 -2.26
N LYS A 20 8.35 -3.62 -2.61
CA LYS A 20 9.01 -2.74 -1.62
C LYS A 20 8.21 -1.45 -1.44
N ALA A 21 8.27 -0.87 -0.24
CA ALA A 21 7.76 0.49 0.00
C ALA A 21 8.30 1.49 -1.03
N ASP A 22 7.45 2.47 -1.39
CA ASP A 22 7.65 3.48 -2.43
C ASP A 22 7.78 2.96 -3.87
N GLN A 23 7.66 1.65 -4.08
CA GLN A 23 7.67 1.08 -5.43
C GLN A 23 6.36 1.39 -6.16
N LYS A 24 6.46 1.81 -7.42
CA LYS A 24 5.30 1.96 -8.31
C LYS A 24 5.06 0.65 -9.05
N ILE A 25 3.86 0.12 -8.94
CA ILE A 25 3.47 -1.15 -9.56
C ILE A 25 2.16 -1.02 -10.32
N GLU A 26 2.01 -1.79 -11.39
CA GLU A 26 0.78 -1.86 -12.15
C GLU A 26 0.07 -3.19 -11.85
N MET A 27 -1.18 -3.11 -11.39
CA MET A 27 -1.98 -4.30 -11.13
C MET A 27 -3.48 -4.08 -11.43
N LYS A 28 -4.25 -5.16 -11.34
CA LYS A 28 -5.71 -5.09 -11.48
C LYS A 28 -6.31 -4.43 -10.23
N VAL A 29 -7.28 -3.53 -10.43
CA VAL A 29 -7.98 -2.83 -9.34
C VAL A 29 -8.56 -3.82 -8.33
N SER A 30 -9.23 -4.88 -8.79
CA SER A 30 -9.79 -5.92 -7.92
C SER A 30 -8.73 -6.63 -7.05
N VAL A 31 -7.49 -6.75 -7.53
CA VAL A 31 -6.41 -7.37 -6.73
C VAL A 31 -5.88 -6.38 -5.70
N ALA A 32 -5.72 -5.11 -6.08
CA ALA A 32 -5.29 -4.04 -5.17
C ALA A 32 -6.31 -3.83 -4.04
N ASP A 33 -7.60 -3.88 -4.36
CA ASP A 33 -8.70 -3.74 -3.40
C ASP A 33 -8.63 -4.85 -2.33
N VAL A 34 -8.52 -6.11 -2.77
CA VAL A 34 -8.37 -7.27 -1.88
C VAL A 34 -7.12 -7.17 -0.99
N ILE A 35 -6.00 -6.68 -1.52
CA ILE A 35 -4.77 -6.48 -0.73
C ILE A 35 -4.99 -5.39 0.32
N ASN A 36 -5.64 -4.29 -0.06
CA ASN A 36 -5.91 -3.17 0.84
C ASN A 36 -6.95 -3.53 1.92
N GLU A 37 -7.98 -4.29 1.58
CA GLU A 37 -8.95 -4.80 2.56
C GLU A 37 -8.25 -5.70 3.59
N GLN A 38 -7.43 -6.64 3.15
CA GLN A 38 -6.65 -7.50 4.04
C GLN A 38 -5.65 -6.70 4.88
N ALA A 39 -4.94 -5.75 4.28
CA ALA A 39 -4.01 -4.88 4.99
C ALA A 39 -4.71 -4.05 6.07
N LYS A 40 -5.91 -3.53 5.77
CA LYS A 40 -6.72 -2.76 6.71
C LYS A 40 -7.23 -3.63 7.86
N GLU A 41 -7.63 -4.87 7.57
CA GLU A 41 -8.10 -5.81 8.60
C GLU A 41 -6.96 -6.27 9.53
N LEU A 42 -5.78 -6.58 8.96
CA LEU A 42 -4.64 -7.13 9.71
C LEU A 42 -3.79 -6.06 10.41
N HIS A 43 -3.61 -4.91 9.77
CA HIS A 43 -2.65 -3.88 10.20
C HIS A 43 -3.32 -2.52 10.44
N GLY A 44 -4.62 -2.36 10.15
CA GLY A 44 -5.29 -1.07 10.27
C GLY A 44 -4.86 -0.02 9.25
N GLN A 45 -4.12 -0.41 8.20
CA GLN A 45 -3.54 0.50 7.20
C GLN A 45 -3.62 -0.07 5.78
N LEU A 46 -3.49 0.78 4.77
CA LEU A 46 -3.45 0.37 3.37
C LEU A 46 -2.02 0.03 2.94
N PHE A 47 -1.85 -0.98 2.08
CA PHE A 47 -0.54 -1.33 1.51
C PHE A 47 -0.31 -0.68 0.15
N LEU A 48 -1.38 -0.27 -0.54
CA LEU A 48 -1.34 0.27 -1.88
C LEU A 48 -2.14 1.57 -1.95
N GLU A 49 -1.51 2.63 -2.44
CA GLU A 49 -2.17 3.88 -2.80
C GLU A 49 -2.35 3.92 -4.31
N ARG A 50 -3.56 4.21 -4.78
CA ARG A 50 -3.82 4.33 -6.22
C ARG A 50 -3.19 5.62 -6.75
N LEU A 51 -2.31 5.47 -7.73
CA LEU A 51 -1.73 6.60 -8.46
C LEU A 51 -2.68 6.94 -9.61
N ASP A 52 -3.68 7.75 -9.33
CA ASP A 52 -4.43 8.42 -10.39
C ASP A 52 -3.53 9.52 -10.98
N ASP A 53 -3.41 9.59 -12.31
CA ASP A 53 -2.56 10.56 -13.05
C ASP A 53 -2.88 12.05 -12.77
N SER A 54 -3.78 12.35 -11.83
CA SER A 54 -4.14 13.70 -11.37
C SER A 54 -3.65 14.03 -9.96
N LYS A 55 -3.00 13.11 -9.23
CA LYS A 55 -2.62 13.30 -7.82
C LYS A 55 -1.12 13.10 -7.59
N GLU A 56 -0.30 13.95 -8.21
CA GLU A 56 1.13 14.09 -7.86
C GLU A 56 1.34 15.01 -6.63
N ALA A 57 0.25 15.44 -5.98
CA ALA A 57 0.29 16.29 -4.79
C ALA A 57 -0.51 15.63 -3.66
N GLU A 58 0.08 15.61 -2.46
CA GLU A 58 -0.59 15.34 -1.18
C GLU A 58 -0.63 13.88 -0.68
N SER A 59 0.56 13.31 -0.45
CA SER A 59 0.77 12.34 0.65
C SER A 59 2.11 12.66 1.33
N SER A 60 2.17 13.82 1.99
CA SER A 60 3.01 14.03 3.17
C SER A 60 2.20 13.62 4.40
N GLU A 61 2.87 12.97 5.34
CA GLU A 61 2.45 12.69 6.72
C GLU A 61 1.27 11.72 6.93
N ALA A 62 1.64 10.46 7.20
CA ALA A 62 0.99 9.68 8.23
C ALA A 62 2.07 9.22 9.22
N GLU A 63 2.58 10.18 10.00
CA GLU A 63 3.23 9.90 11.27
C GLU A 63 2.15 9.45 12.26
N VAL A 64 2.16 8.17 12.64
CA VAL A 64 1.51 7.60 13.82
C VAL A 64 2.28 6.33 14.15
N LYS A 65 2.80 6.07 15.35
CA LYS A 65 2.74 6.75 16.65
C LYS A 65 3.91 6.18 17.46
N GLU A 66 4.79 7.04 17.95
CA GLU A 66 5.55 6.77 19.17
C GLU A 66 4.53 6.52 20.30
N THR A 67 4.54 5.34 20.92
CA THR A 67 4.06 5.19 22.29
C THR A 67 4.93 4.19 23.05
N SER A 68 5.64 4.75 24.01
CA SER A 68 6.49 4.18 25.04
C SER A 68 5.80 3.16 25.98
N LYS A 69 6.57 2.19 26.48
CA LYS A 69 6.58 1.63 27.86
C LYS A 69 7.54 0.43 27.88
N GLU A 70 8.42 0.18 28.85
CA GLU A 70 8.63 0.61 30.24
C GLU A 70 10.12 0.40 30.59
#